data_AF-A0A2D8A762-F1
#
_entry.id   AF-A0A2D8A762-F1
#
_cell.length_a   1.000
_cell.length_b   1.000
_cell.length_c   1.000
_cell.angle_alpha   90.00
_cell.angle_beta   90.00
_cell.angle_gamma   90.00
#
_symmetry.space_group_name_H-M   'P 1'
#
loop_
_entity.id
_entity.type
_entity.pdbx_description
1 polymer ?
#
loop_
_entity_poly.entity_id
_entity_poly.type
_entity_poly.pdbx_seq_one_letter_code
_entity_poly.pdbx_strand_id
1 'polypeptide(L)'
;MNWNWEVIWEYFPRLLQGALTTLELVFISGVAGLLLAVPLALMRSSPRLYLRWPAFAYIFFFRGTPLLVQIFLIYYGASQF
;
A
#
# COMPACT_ATOMS: atom_id res chain seq x y z
N MET A 1 7.14 37.30 -10.89
CA MET A 1 6.32 36.17 -10.41
C MET A 1 6.04 36.47 -8.95
N ASN A 2 4.81 36.91 -8.64
CA ASN A 2 4.45 37.37 -7.30
C ASN A 2 3.65 36.26 -6.61
N TRP A 3 3.94 36.00 -5.33
CA TRP A 3 3.21 35.01 -4.54
C TRP A 3 1.73 35.40 -4.44
N ASN A 4 0.83 34.50 -4.84
CA ASN A 4 -0.61 34.68 -4.69
C ASN A 4 -1.15 33.68 -3.66
N TRP A 5 -1.51 34.18 -2.47
CA TRP A 5 -2.01 33.38 -1.35
C TRP A 5 -3.49 33.02 -1.49
N GLU A 6 -4.26 33.72 -2.32
CA GLU A 6 -5.69 33.46 -2.53
C GLU A 6 -5.93 32.07 -3.14
N VAL A 7 -4.98 31.60 -3.96
CA VAL A 7 -4.99 30.26 -4.56
C VAL A 7 -5.09 29.18 -3.47
N ILE A 8 -4.42 29.34 -2.34
CA ILE A 8 -4.48 28.33 -1.27
C ILE A 8 -5.90 28.23 -0.73
N TRP A 9 -6.56 29.36 -0.49
CA TRP A 9 -7.93 29.38 0.03
C TRP A 9 -8.94 28.84 -0.99
N GLU A 10 -8.73 29.12 -2.28
CA GLU A 10 -9.56 28.59 -3.37
C GLU A 10 -9.48 27.06 -3.45
N TYR A 11 -8.28 26.49 -3.37
CA TYR A 11 -8.07 25.04 -3.47
C TYR A 11 -8.13 24.29 -2.13
N PHE A 12 -8.17 25.00 -0.99
CA PHE A 12 -8.18 24.40 0.35
C PHE A 12 -9.22 23.28 0.50
N PRO A 13 -10.49 23.42 0.05
CA PRO A 13 -11.46 22.34 0.15
C PRO A 13 -11.05 21.08 -0.64
N ARG A 14 -10.43 21.24 -1.83
CA ARG A 14 -9.94 20.12 -2.65
C ARG A 14 -8.72 19.46 -2.02
N LEU A 15 -7.81 20.25 -1.45
CA LEU A 15 -6.65 19.73 -0.71
C LEU A 15 -7.10 18.94 0.52
N LEU A 16 -8.12 19.43 1.23
CA LEU A 16 -8.71 18.73 2.37
C LEU A 16 -9.35 17.40 1.94
N GLN A 17 -10.07 17.38 0.82
CA GLN A 17 -10.59 16.13 0.24
C GLN A 17 -9.47 15.13 -0.07
N GLY A 18 -8.38 15.57 -0.71
CA GLY A 18 -7.22 14.70 -0.99
C GLY A 18 -6.55 14.18 0.29
N ALA A 19 -6.49 14.98 1.35
CA ALA A 19 -6.00 14.54 2.65
C ALA A 19 -6.90 13.47 3.27
N LEU A 20 -8.23 13.64 3.19
CA LEU A 20 -9.18 12.63 3.66
C LEU A 20 -9.06 11.32 2.87
N THR A 21 -8.95 11.38 1.54
CA THR A 21 -8.70 10.18 0.71
C THR A 21 -7.41 9.48 1.13
N THR A 22 -6.36 10.23 1.44
CA THR A 22 -5.09 9.64 1.90
C THR A 22 -5.28 8.90 3.23
N LEU A 23 -5.99 9.50 4.19
CA LEU A 23 -6.28 8.87 5.48
C LEU A 23 -7.12 7.59 5.31
N GLU A 24 -8.11 7.63 4.43
CA GLU A 24 -8.93 6.47 4.09
C GLU A 24 -8.07 5.33 3.52
N LEU A 25 -7.24 5.63 2.52
CA LEU A 25 -6.33 4.66 1.91
C LEU A 25 -5.36 4.06 2.94
N VAL A 26 -4.75 4.88 3.79
CA VAL A 26 -3.83 4.42 4.85
C VAL A 26 -4.56 3.51 5.84
N PHE A 27 -5.76 3.89 6.26
CA PHE A 27 -6.53 3.10 7.22
C PHE A 27 -6.92 1.74 6.65
N ILE A 28 -7.52 1.72 5.45
CA ILE A 28 -7.97 0.49 4.80
C ILE A 28 -6.77 -0.42 4.48
N SER A 29 -5.72 0.11 3.87
CA SER A 29 -4.52 -0.68 3.54
C SER A 29 -3.78 -1.16 4.78
N GLY A 30 -3.74 -0.36 5.84
CA GLY A 30 -3.15 -0.74 7.13
C GLY A 30 -3.89 -1.90 7.78
N VAL A 31 -5.22 -1.84 7.84
CA VAL A 31 -6.06 -2.92 8.38
C VAL A 31 -5.93 -4.19 7.54
N ALA A 32 -6.03 -4.09 6.22
CA ALA A 32 -5.85 -5.24 5.33
C ALA A 32 -4.44 -5.85 5.44
N GLY A 33 -3.42 -5.00 5.51
CA GLY A 33 -2.03 -5.39 5.71
C GLY A 33 -1.82 -6.13 7.04
N LEU A 34 -2.43 -5.66 8.14
CA LEU A 34 -2.37 -6.32 9.45
C LEU A 34 -3.06 -7.68 9.43
N LEU A 35 -4.24 -7.78 8.83
CA LEU A 35 -4.98 -9.04 8.69
C LEU A 35 -4.19 -10.10 7.91
N LEU A 36 -3.38 -9.68 6.92
CA LEU A 36 -2.46 -10.57 6.20
C LEU A 36 -1.17 -10.83 6.97
N ALA A 37 -0.61 -9.82 7.63
CA ALA A 37 0.67 -9.91 8.32
C ALA A 37 0.62 -10.91 9.49
N VAL A 38 -0.47 -10.96 10.24
CA VAL A 38 -0.60 -11.86 11.41
C VAL A 38 -0.52 -13.34 11.01
N PRO A 39 -1.34 -13.86 10.08
CA PRO A 39 -1.20 -15.23 9.58
C PRO A 39 0.17 -15.52 8.98
N LEU A 40 0.71 -14.62 8.17
CA LEU A 40 2.03 -14.80 7.54
C LEU A 40 3.15 -14.88 8.58
N ALA A 41 3.08 -14.08 9.64
CA ALA A 41 4.04 -14.14 10.75
C ALA A 41 3.96 -15.49 11.49
N LEU A 42 2.75 -15.98 11.76
CA LEU A 42 2.54 -17.29 12.38
C LEU A 42 3.06 -18.43 11.50
N MET A 43 2.75 -18.39 10.20
CA MET A 43 3.24 -19.35 9.21
C MET A 43 4.78 -19.33 9.13
N ARG A 44 5.40 -18.15 9.14
CA ARG A 44 6.85 -17.98 9.01
C ARG A 44 7.63 -18.49 10.23
N SER A 45 7.00 -18.47 11.40
CA SER A 45 7.54 -19.00 12.66
C SER A 45 7.33 -20.51 12.84
N SER A 46 6.53 -21.14 11.97
CA SER A 46 6.27 -22.58 12.05
C SER A 46 7.52 -23.42 11.75
N PRO A 47 7.75 -24.54 12.47
CA PRO A 47 8.79 -25.50 12.11
C PRO A 47 8.47 -26.25 10.81
N ARG A 48 7.21 -26.22 10.36
CA ARG A 48 6.75 -26.97 9.19
C ARG A 48 7.14 -26.25 7.91
N LEU A 49 7.96 -26.93 7.10
CA LEU A 49 8.55 -26.37 5.88
C LEU A 49 7.50 -25.83 4.89
N TYR A 50 6.38 -26.54 4.74
CA TYR A 50 5.28 -26.19 3.83
C TYR A 50 4.46 -24.97 4.29
N LEU A 51 4.49 -24.60 5.57
CA LEU A 51 3.89 -23.34 6.06
C LEU A 51 4.89 -22.19 5.94
N ARG A 52 6.16 -22.47 6.24
CA ARG A 52 7.23 -21.48 6.28
C ARG A 52 7.58 -20.94 4.89
N TRP A 53 7.64 -21.78 3.87
CA TRP A 53 8.06 -21.40 2.52
C TRP A 53 7.10 -20.43 1.83
N PRO A 54 5.77 -20.68 1.79
CA PRO A 54 4.84 -19.73 1.18
C PRO A 54 4.89 -18.36 1.84
N ALA A 55 4.96 -18.32 3.18
CA ALA A 55 5.12 -17.06 3.91
C ALA A 55 6.44 -16.36 3.59
N PHE A 56 7.54 -17.11 3.49
CA PHE A 56 8.84 -16.56 3.08
C PHE A 56 8.78 -15.98 1.67
N ALA A 57 8.21 -16.70 0.69
CA ALA A 57 8.13 -16.25 -0.70
C ALA A 57 7.29 -14.97 -0.82
N TYR A 58 6.13 -14.91 -0.15
CA TYR A 58 5.30 -13.71 -0.09
C TYR A 58 6.09 -12.52 0.49
N ILE A 59 6.68 -12.69 1.68
CA ILE A 59 7.43 -11.62 2.35
C ILE A 59 8.62 -11.16 1.49
N PHE A 60 9.35 -12.10 0.89
CA PHE A 60 10.49 -11.81 0.03
C PHE A 60 10.06 -11.00 -1.21
N PHE A 61 8.98 -11.39 -1.89
CA PHE A 61 8.51 -10.69 -3.08
C PHE A 61 8.04 -9.26 -2.73
N PHE A 62 7.15 -9.10 -1.75
CA PHE A 62 6.55 -7.80 -1.43
C PHE A 62 7.50 -6.84 -0.71
N ARG A 63 8.47 -7.35 0.07
CA ARG A 63 9.50 -6.51 0.71
C ARG A 63 10.78 -6.35 -0.11
N GLY A 64 11.03 -7.23 -1.07
CA GLY A 64 12.20 -7.21 -1.93
C GLY A 64 12.02 -6.47 -3.26
N THR A 65 10.77 -6.10 -3.61
CA THR A 65 10.48 -5.33 -4.82
C THR A 65 10.02 -3.89 -4.49
N PRO A 66 10.35 -2.88 -5.31
CA PRO A 66 9.88 -1.52 -5.08
C PRO A 66 8.35 -1.42 -5.15
N LEU A 67 7.74 -0.73 -4.18
CA LEU A 67 6.27 -0.52 -4.15
C LEU A 67 5.76 0.11 -5.45
N LEU A 68 6.51 1.06 -6.01
CA LEU A 68 6.15 1.69 -7.28
C LEU A 68 5.97 0.64 -8.40
N VAL A 69 6.90 -0.32 -8.51
CA VAL A 69 6.82 -1.39 -9.52
C VAL A 69 5.59 -2.26 -9.28
N GLN A 70 5.29 -2.60 -8.02
CA GLN A 70 4.09 -3.38 -7.68
C GLN A 70 2.80 -2.67 -8.11
N ILE A 71 2.69 -1.37 -7.80
CA ILE A 71 1.52 -0.56 -8.18
C ILE A 71 1.42 -0.46 -9.71
N PHE A 72 2.53 -0.21 -10.40
CA PHE A 72 2.56 -0.15 -11.87
C PHE A 72 2.13 -1.49 -12.50
N LEU A 73 2.61 -2.62 -11.98
CA LEU A 73 2.26 -3.94 -12.49
C LEU A 73 0.75 -4.21 -12.32
N ILE A 74 0.17 -3.88 -11.16
CA ILE A 74 -1.26 -4.07 -10.93
C ILE A 74 -2.08 -3.11 -11.79
N TYR A 75 -1.71 -1.83 -11.80
CA TYR A 75 -2.51 -0.80 -12.48
C TYR A 75 -2.43 -0.88 -14.00
N TYR A 76 -1.24 -1.11 -14.57
CA TYR A 76 -1.05 -1.16 -16.03
C TYR A 76 -0.97 -2.59 -16.57
N GLY A 77 -0.38 -3.53 -15.83
CA GLY A 77 -0.18 -4.90 -16.30
C GLY A 77 -1.44 -5.77 -16.21
N ALA A 78 -2.22 -5.64 -15.14
CA ALA A 78 -3.46 -6.40 -15.00
C ALA A 78 -4.62 -5.84 -15.84
N SER A 79 -4.57 -4.55 -16.21
CA SER A 79 -5.63 -3.88 -16.99
C SER A 79 -5.50 -4.06 -18.51
N GLN A 80 -4.48 -4.79 -18.99
CA GLN A 80 -4.18 -4.99 -20.41
C GLN A 80 -4.77 -6.27 -21.01
N PHE A 81 -5.47 -7.09 -20.21
CA PHE A 81 -6.22 -8.28 -20.63
C PHE A 81 -7.71 -8.05 -20.38
#